data_AF-A0A0G0A891-F1
#
_entry.id   AF-A0A0G0A891-F1
#
_cell.length_a   1.000
_cell.length_b   1.000
_cell.length_c   1.000
_cell.angle_alpha   90.00
_cell.angle_beta   90.00
_cell.angle_gamma   90.00
#
_symmetry.space_group_name_H-M   'P 1'
#
loop_
_entity.id
_entity.type
_entity.pdbx_description
1 polymer ?
#
loop_
_entity_poly.entity_id
_entity_poly.type
_entity_poly.pdbx_seq_one_letter_code
_entity_poly.pdbx_strand_id
1 'polypeptide(L)'
;MEALNGKYETCIQALKTLKEGIDSIDILKQQTFTGISNEDLKKIFRDSIIQRFEYSFDCVWKYLKLFLENQKIILEIKSPKYIFRQLMAIGIINEEECLTGMQMVDDRNLTTHLYNEKKTNEIAINILQYHKLMKTIMEKSKPELCLGSN
;
A
#
# COMPACT_ATOMS: atom_id res chain seq x y z
N MET A 1 13.85 17.23 7.15
CA MET A 1 12.76 17.65 6.24
C MET A 1 12.97 17.14 4.82
N GLU A 2 14.09 17.42 4.16
CA GLU A 2 14.33 17.01 2.76
C GLU A 2 14.24 15.48 2.54
N ALA A 3 14.83 14.67 3.43
CA ALA A 3 14.73 13.21 3.36
C ALA A 3 13.30 12.67 3.57
N LEU A 4 12.49 13.30 4.43
CA LEU A 4 11.10 12.90 4.68
C LEU A 4 10.22 13.26 3.47
N ASN A 5 10.43 14.44 2.87
CA ASN A 5 9.75 14.87 1.65
C ASN A 5 10.05 13.95 0.48
N GLY A 6 11.34 13.63 0.23
CA GLY A 6 11.72 12.72 -0.85
C GLY A 6 11.09 11.33 -0.71
N LYS A 7 11.00 10.80 0.51
CA LYS A 7 10.31 9.53 0.79
C LYS A 7 8.80 9.63 0.59
N TYR A 8 8.18 10.73 1.02
CA TYR A 8 6.76 10.99 0.80
C TYR A 8 6.43 10.98 -0.69
N GLU A 9 7.15 11.77 -1.50
CA GLU A 9 6.95 11.85 -2.95
C GLU A 9 7.14 10.49 -3.64
N THR A 10 8.15 9.73 -3.22
CA THR A 10 8.38 8.36 -3.72
C THR A 10 7.17 7.47 -3.46
N CYS A 11 6.57 7.55 -2.27
CA CYS A 11 5.41 6.74 -1.93
C CYS A 11 4.14 7.21 -2.63
N ILE A 12 3.96 8.52 -2.86
CA ILE A 12 2.87 9.04 -3.69
C ILE A 12 2.99 8.51 -5.12
N GLN A 13 4.19 8.52 -5.70
CA GLN A 13 4.42 7.98 -7.04
C GLN A 13 4.16 6.46 -7.10
N ALA A 14 4.55 5.70 -6.08
CA ALA A 14 4.24 4.27 -5.98
C ALA A 14 2.72 4.00 -5.89
N LEU A 15 1.99 4.79 -5.10
CA LEU A 15 0.53 4.67 -5.02
C LEU A 15 -0.16 5.07 -6.33
N LYS A 16 0.41 6.02 -7.08
CA LYS A 16 -0.07 6.37 -8.42
C LYS A 16 0.08 5.19 -9.39
N THR A 17 1.25 4.55 -9.44
CA THR A 17 1.45 3.39 -10.31
C THR A 17 0.56 2.22 -9.91
N LEU A 18 0.33 2.00 -8.60
CA LEU A 18 -0.64 0.99 -8.16
C LEU A 18 -2.05 1.31 -8.68
N LYS A 19 -2.50 2.57 -8.59
CA LYS A 19 -3.81 3.01 -9.12
C LYS A 19 -3.93 2.76 -10.63
N GLU A 20 -2.91 3.12 -11.40
CA GLU A 20 -2.87 2.87 -12.85
C GLU A 20 -2.99 1.37 -13.17
N GLY A 21 -2.34 0.51 -12.38
CA GLY A 21 -2.45 -0.95 -12.52
C GLY A 21 -3.87 -1.45 -12.26
N ILE A 22 -4.51 -0.95 -11.19
CA ILE A 22 -5.91 -1.27 -10.85
C ILE A 22 -6.86 -0.83 -11.97
N ASP A 23 -6.72 0.41 -12.46
CA ASP A 23 -7.62 0.97 -13.48
C ASP A 23 -7.46 0.29 -14.85
N SER A 24 -6.27 -0.25 -15.13
CA SER A 24 -6.02 -0.99 -16.35
C SER A 24 -6.89 -2.24 -16.47
N ILE A 25 -7.39 -2.82 -15.37
CA ILE A 25 -8.28 -4.00 -15.39
C ILE A 25 -9.53 -3.75 -16.24
N ASP A 26 -10.14 -2.57 -16.16
CA ASP A 26 -11.39 -2.27 -16.86
C ASP A 26 -11.19 -2.03 -18.36
N ILE A 27 -10.00 -1.54 -18.75
CA ILE A 27 -9.62 -1.36 -20.16
C ILE A 27 -9.49 -2.73 -20.86
N LEU A 28 -8.99 -3.73 -20.14
CA LEU A 28 -8.69 -5.05 -20.72
C LEU A 28 -9.92 -5.92 -20.96
N LYS A 29 -11.01 -5.67 -20.23
CA LYS A 29 -12.31 -6.31 -20.52
C LYS A 29 -12.81 -5.96 -21.93
N GLN A 30 -12.24 -4.94 -22.57
CA GLN A 30 -12.70 -4.39 -23.85
C GLN A 30 -11.75 -4.68 -25.02
N GLN A 31 -10.61 -5.36 -24.80
CA GLN A 31 -9.60 -5.59 -25.84
C GLN A 31 -9.16 -7.06 -25.95
N THR A 32 -9.10 -7.57 -27.16
CA THR A 32 -8.57 -8.91 -27.49
C THR A 32 -7.13 -8.78 -27.95
N PHE A 33 -6.18 -9.41 -27.27
CA PHE A 33 -4.78 -9.44 -27.71
C PHE A 33 -4.51 -10.68 -28.57
N THR A 34 -3.97 -10.49 -29.76
CA THR A 34 -3.59 -11.59 -30.65
C THR A 34 -2.34 -12.29 -30.11
N GLY A 35 -2.41 -13.60 -29.90
CA GLY A 35 -1.24 -14.42 -29.51
C GLY A 35 -1.03 -14.60 -28.00
N ILE A 36 -1.92 -14.10 -27.15
CA ILE A 36 -1.93 -14.37 -25.71
C ILE A 36 -3.36 -14.77 -25.32
N SER A 37 -3.51 -15.83 -24.52
CA SER A 37 -4.83 -16.24 -24.06
C SER A 37 -5.39 -15.23 -23.04
N ASN A 38 -6.73 -15.14 -22.94
CA ASN A 38 -7.35 -14.28 -21.93
C ASN A 38 -6.96 -14.65 -20.49
N GLU A 39 -6.68 -15.93 -20.22
CA GLU A 39 -6.23 -16.37 -18.90
C GLU A 39 -4.78 -15.96 -18.61
N ASP A 40 -3.89 -16.05 -19.60
CA ASP A 40 -2.50 -15.58 -19.46
C ASP A 40 -2.45 -14.06 -19.26
N LEU A 41 -3.29 -13.30 -19.98
CA LEU A 41 -3.42 -11.86 -19.76
C LEU A 41 -3.85 -11.57 -18.32
N LYS A 42 -4.94 -12.18 -17.84
CA LYS A 42 -5.41 -12.00 -16.46
C LYS A 42 -4.30 -12.27 -15.46
N LYS A 43 -3.52 -13.33 -15.66
CA LYS A 43 -2.38 -13.67 -14.80
C LYS A 43 -1.30 -12.59 -14.81
N ILE A 44 -0.88 -12.13 -15.99
CA ILE A 44 0.12 -11.06 -16.14
C ILE A 44 -0.33 -9.79 -15.42
N PHE A 45 -1.59 -9.39 -15.57
CA PHE A 45 -2.12 -8.19 -14.92
C PHE A 45 -2.23 -8.35 -13.41
N ARG A 46 -2.75 -9.48 -12.95
CA ARG A 46 -2.82 -9.80 -11.52
C ARG A 46 -1.44 -9.76 -10.88
N ASP A 47 -0.46 -10.42 -11.48
CA ASP A 47 0.91 -10.47 -10.97
C ASP A 47 1.56 -9.07 -11.01
N SER A 48 1.28 -8.27 -12.05
CA SER A 48 1.71 -6.86 -12.10
C SER A 48 1.13 -6.05 -10.94
N ILE A 49 -0.18 -6.13 -10.70
CA ILE A 49 -0.86 -5.38 -9.64
C ILE A 49 -0.33 -5.78 -8.26
N ILE A 50 -0.09 -7.07 -8.04
CA ILE A 50 0.48 -7.57 -6.78
C ILE A 50 1.89 -7.02 -6.58
N GLN A 51 2.73 -7.03 -7.62
CA GLN A 51 4.06 -6.44 -7.50
C GLN A 51 3.99 -4.95 -7.18
N ARG A 52 3.03 -4.22 -7.77
CA ARG A 52 2.79 -2.80 -7.46
C ARG A 52 2.31 -2.58 -6.03
N PHE A 53 1.46 -3.47 -5.54
CA PHE A 53 1.01 -3.46 -4.15
C PHE A 53 2.18 -3.68 -3.20
N GLU A 54 3.03 -4.69 -3.43
CA GLU A 54 4.16 -5.01 -2.56
C GLU A 54 5.11 -3.82 -2.37
N TYR A 55 5.57 -3.21 -3.47
CA TYR A 55 6.50 -2.08 -3.35
C TYR A 55 5.82 -0.83 -2.79
N SER A 56 4.52 -0.64 -3.05
CA SER A 56 3.77 0.51 -2.53
C SER A 56 3.59 0.39 -1.02
N PHE A 57 3.17 -0.79 -0.56
CA PHE A 57 3.12 -1.13 0.86
C PHE A 57 4.48 -0.89 1.51
N ASP A 58 5.56 -1.44 0.91
CA ASP A 58 6.91 -1.33 1.45
C ASP A 58 7.40 0.11 1.56
N CYS A 59 7.04 0.96 0.60
CA CYS A 59 7.32 2.38 0.67
C CYS A 59 6.55 3.02 1.84
N VAL A 60 5.23 2.84 1.86
CA VAL A 60 4.30 3.52 2.77
C VAL A 60 4.62 3.17 4.23
N TRP A 61 4.78 1.89 4.59
CA TRP A 61 5.04 1.56 6.00
C TRP A 61 6.42 2.06 6.48
N LYS A 62 7.43 2.08 5.60
CA LYS A 62 8.76 2.63 5.92
C LYS A 62 8.73 4.15 6.05
N TYR A 63 7.92 4.82 5.22
CA TYR A 63 7.66 6.25 5.34
C TYR A 63 6.96 6.58 6.67
N LEU A 64 5.90 5.85 7.00
CA LEU A 64 5.12 6.07 8.23
C LEU A 64 5.96 5.81 9.48
N LYS A 65 6.86 4.83 9.43
CA LYS A 65 7.90 4.64 10.44
C LYS A 65 8.67 5.95 10.69
N LEU A 66 9.25 6.50 9.62
CA LEU A 66 10.05 7.72 9.71
C LEU A 66 9.21 8.93 10.15
N PHE A 67 7.96 9.03 9.69
CA PHE A 67 7.02 10.09 10.07
C PHE A 67 6.72 10.08 11.57
N LEU A 68 6.45 8.90 12.14
CA LEU A 68 6.17 8.75 13.57
C LEU A 68 7.43 8.95 14.44
N GLU A 69 8.61 8.52 13.96
CA GLU A 69 9.90 8.77 14.62
C GLU A 69 10.23 10.27 14.67
N ASN A 70 10.03 11.01 13.57
CA ASN A 70 10.31 12.45 13.54
C ASN A 70 9.40 13.25 14.49
N GLN A 71 8.18 12.79 14.75
CA GLN A 71 7.27 13.39 15.73
C GLN A 71 7.54 12.96 17.17
N LYS A 72 8.56 12.12 17.41
CA LYS A 72 8.87 11.54 18.72
C LYS A 72 7.70 10.76 19.34
N ILE A 73 6.75 10.31 18.51
CA ILE A 73 5.59 9.49 18.94
C ILE A 73 6.05 8.10 19.38
N ILE A 74 7.20 7.67 18.86
CA ILE A 74 7.81 6.35 19.07
C ILE A 74 9.33 6.49 19.08
N LEU A 75 9.98 5.50 19.71
CA LEU A 75 11.44 5.43 19.82
C LEU A 75 12.03 4.24 19.06
N GLU A 76 11.25 3.17 18.85
CA GLU A 76 11.65 1.98 18.09
C GLU A 76 10.41 1.31 17.47
N ILE A 77 10.49 0.92 16.19
CA ILE A 77 9.46 0.12 15.52
C ILE A 77 10.02 -1.21 15.09
N LYS A 78 9.23 -2.27 15.33
CA LYS A 78 9.58 -3.65 15.01
C LYS A 78 8.73 -4.29 13.91
N SER A 79 7.59 -3.71 13.53
CA SER A 79 6.74 -4.29 12.47
C SER A 79 5.75 -3.29 11.83
N PRO A 80 5.26 -3.57 10.61
CA PRO A 80 4.18 -2.80 10.00
C PRO A 80 2.88 -2.82 10.80
N LYS A 81 2.51 -3.95 11.43
CA LYS A 81 1.31 -4.02 12.29
C LYS A 81 1.39 -3.05 13.47
N TYR A 82 2.58 -2.86 14.03
CA TYR A 82 2.80 -1.88 15.08
C TYR A 82 2.55 -0.44 14.57
N ILE A 83 2.99 -0.10 13.35
CA ILE A 83 2.71 1.21 12.73
C ILE A 83 1.22 1.52 12.71
N PHE A 84 0.39 0.60 12.19
CA PHE A 84 -1.05 0.82 12.09
C PHE A 84 -1.70 1.05 13.46
N ARG A 85 -1.27 0.31 14.48
CA ARG A 85 -1.74 0.53 15.87
C ARG A 85 -1.36 1.93 16.39
N GLN A 86 -0.15 2.39 16.09
CA GLN A 86 0.28 3.73 16.50
C GLN A 86 -0.50 4.82 15.78
N LEU A 87 -0.77 4.67 14.47
CA LEU A 87 -1.59 5.60 13.71
C LEU A 87 -3.02 5.71 14.27
N MET A 88 -3.58 4.59 14.72
CA MET A 88 -4.88 4.57 15.39
C MET A 88 -4.82 5.29 16.75
N ALA A 89 -3.78 5.01 17.56
CA ALA A 89 -3.62 5.59 18.89
C ALA A 89 -3.50 7.13 18.86
N ILE A 90 -2.95 7.70 17.79
CA ILE A 90 -2.84 9.15 17.58
C ILE A 90 -3.99 9.75 16.74
N GLY A 91 -4.99 8.95 16.37
CA GLY A 91 -6.19 9.41 15.68
C GLY A 91 -6.02 9.71 14.18
N ILE A 92 -4.94 9.27 13.54
CA ILE A 92 -4.80 9.38 12.06
C ILE A 92 -5.78 8.44 11.36
N ILE A 93 -5.98 7.24 11.92
CA ILE A 93 -6.94 6.26 11.42
C ILE A 93 -7.89 5.80 12.53
N ASN A 94 -9.05 5.30 12.16
CA ASN A 94 -10.01 4.68 13.07
C ASN A 94 -9.72 3.18 13.27
N GLU A 95 -10.54 2.52 14.09
CA GLU A 95 -10.39 1.08 14.40
C GLU A 95 -10.57 0.18 13.17
N GLU A 96 -11.57 0.45 12.32
CA GLU A 96 -11.84 -0.32 11.09
C GLU A 96 -10.67 -0.20 10.10
N GLU A 97 -10.14 1.01 9.93
CA GLU A 97 -8.96 1.29 9.12
C GLU A 97 -7.71 0.60 9.70
N CYS A 98 -7.57 0.54 11.02
CA CYS A 98 -6.49 -0.20 11.67
C CYS A 98 -6.60 -1.71 11.41
N LEU A 99 -7.79 -2.30 11.54
CA LEU A 99 -8.04 -3.71 11.22
C LEU A 99 -7.74 -4.02 9.76
N THR A 100 -8.18 -3.14 8.85
CA THR A 100 -7.87 -3.21 7.41
C THR A 100 -6.36 -3.16 7.19
N GLY A 101 -5.65 -2.25 7.87
CA GLY A 101 -4.19 -2.14 7.83
C GLY A 101 -3.51 -3.41 8.32
N MET A 102 -4.00 -4.02 9.39
CA MET A 102 -3.47 -5.29 9.90
C MET A 102 -3.66 -6.44 8.91
N GLN A 103 -4.85 -6.54 8.29
CA GLN A 103 -5.11 -7.52 7.22
C GLN A 103 -4.20 -7.28 6.02
N MET A 104 -4.00 -6.03 5.62
CA MET A 104 -3.09 -5.68 4.53
C MET A 104 -1.65 -6.17 4.77
N VAL A 105 -1.16 -6.14 6.02
CA VAL A 105 0.15 -6.70 6.36
C VAL A 105 0.17 -8.22 6.16
N ASP A 106 -0.89 -8.92 6.57
CA ASP A 106 -0.98 -10.37 6.41
C ASP A 106 -1.06 -10.77 4.94
N ASP A 107 -1.89 -10.09 4.15
CA ASP A 107 -2.01 -10.29 2.70
C ASP A 107 -0.67 -10.02 2.00
N ARG A 108 0.04 -8.95 2.36
CA ARG A 108 1.38 -8.67 1.82
C ARG A 108 2.38 -9.77 2.18
N ASN A 109 2.32 -10.36 3.37
CA ASN A 109 3.23 -11.47 3.68
C ASN A 109 2.92 -12.71 2.83
N LEU A 110 1.65 -12.92 2.50
CA LEU A 110 1.19 -14.03 1.65
C LEU A 110 1.55 -13.85 0.17
N THR A 111 1.85 -12.64 -0.31
CA THR A 111 2.30 -12.42 -1.71
C THR A 111 3.67 -13.02 -2.02
N THR A 112 4.41 -13.49 -1.01
CA THR A 112 5.62 -14.29 -1.24
C THR A 112 5.33 -15.78 -1.53
N HIS A 113 4.07 -16.20 -1.38
CA HIS A 113 3.61 -17.58 -1.52
C HIS A 113 2.58 -17.76 -2.65
N LEU A 114 2.68 -16.95 -3.72
CA LEU A 114 1.69 -16.79 -4.81
C LEU A 114 1.44 -18.02 -5.70
N TYR A 115 2.01 -19.17 -5.38
CA TYR A 115 1.75 -20.44 -6.07
C TYR A 115 0.29 -20.92 -5.92
N ASN A 116 -0.49 -20.32 -5.00
CA ASN A 116 -1.90 -20.63 -4.79
C ASN A 116 -2.79 -19.57 -5.46
N GLU A 117 -3.29 -19.86 -6.67
CA GLU A 117 -4.10 -18.93 -7.47
C GLU A 117 -5.36 -18.41 -6.76
N LYS A 118 -5.99 -19.23 -5.91
CA LYS A 118 -7.17 -18.80 -5.14
C LYS A 118 -6.82 -17.66 -4.19
N LYS A 119 -5.75 -17.82 -3.42
CA LYS A 119 -5.26 -16.77 -2.50
C LYS A 119 -4.83 -15.52 -3.27
N THR A 120 -4.19 -15.71 -4.41
CA THR A 120 -3.74 -14.60 -5.26
C THR A 120 -4.92 -13.74 -5.75
N ASN A 121 -6.04 -14.37 -6.11
CA ASN A 121 -7.24 -13.65 -6.52
C ASN A 121 -7.92 -12.92 -5.35
N GLU A 122 -7.95 -13.52 -4.16
CA GLU A 122 -8.48 -12.89 -2.95
C GLU A 122 -7.70 -11.61 -2.60
N ILE A 123 -6.36 -11.68 -2.61
CA ILE A 123 -5.49 -10.51 -2.37
C ILE A 123 -5.73 -9.43 -3.43
N ALA A 124 -5.82 -9.81 -4.72
CA ALA A 124 -6.03 -8.86 -5.80
C ALA A 124 -7.33 -8.04 -5.65
N ILE A 125 -8.39 -8.66 -5.10
CA ILE A 125 -9.65 -7.96 -4.80
C ILE A 125 -9.46 -6.95 -3.67
N ASN A 126 -8.73 -7.34 -2.61
CA ASN A 126 -8.49 -6.48 -1.45
C ASN A 126 -7.58 -5.28 -1.75
N ILE A 127 -6.71 -5.38 -2.76
CA ILE A 127 -5.76 -4.32 -3.13
C ILE A 127 -6.45 -2.96 -3.38
N LEU A 128 -7.68 -2.94 -3.91
CA LEU A 128 -8.41 -1.68 -4.08
C LEU A 128 -8.70 -0.99 -2.74
N GLN A 129 -9.09 -1.75 -1.72
CA GLN A 129 -9.32 -1.22 -0.37
C GLN A 129 -8.00 -0.78 0.27
N TYR A 130 -6.93 -1.54 0.06
CA TYR A 130 -5.58 -1.23 0.57
C TYR A 130 -5.01 0.04 -0.05
N HIS A 131 -5.19 0.22 -1.36
CA HIS A 131 -4.82 1.46 -2.05
C HIS A 131 -5.53 2.67 -1.45
N LYS A 132 -6.84 2.58 -1.23
CA LYS A 132 -7.63 3.65 -0.59
C LYS A 132 -7.10 3.98 0.81
N LEU A 133 -6.90 2.97 1.64
CA LEU A 133 -6.36 3.15 3.00
C LEU A 133 -4.99 3.82 2.98
N MET A 134 -4.04 3.31 2.18
CA MET A 134 -2.71 3.89 2.08
C MET A 134 -2.78 5.34 1.59
N LYS A 135 -3.62 5.64 0.60
CA LYS A 135 -3.81 7.01 0.11
C LYS A 135 -4.33 7.94 1.22
N THR A 136 -5.37 7.53 1.94
CA THR A 136 -5.94 8.31 3.05
C THR A 136 -4.92 8.54 4.15
N ILE A 137 -4.13 7.53 4.51
CA ILE A 137 -3.07 7.67 5.50
C ILE A 137 -2.04 8.70 5.01
N MET A 138 -1.56 8.58 3.78
CA MET A 138 -0.57 9.51 3.20
C MET A 138 -1.09 10.96 3.18
N GLU A 139 -2.36 11.17 2.85
CA GLU A 139 -3.00 12.51 2.88
C GLU A 139 -3.05 13.12 4.29
N LYS A 140 -3.19 12.27 5.32
CA LYS A 140 -3.24 12.68 6.74
C LYS A 140 -1.87 12.72 7.41
N SER A 141 -0.84 12.18 6.77
CA SER A 141 0.51 12.08 7.31
C SER A 141 1.52 12.85 6.46
N LYS A 142 1.14 13.97 5.84
CA LYS A 142 2.07 14.74 5.01
C LYS A 142 3.25 15.28 5.82
N PRO A 143 4.44 15.44 5.24
CA PRO A 143 5.62 15.91 5.96
C PRO A 143 5.42 17.25 6.68
N GLU A 144 4.64 18.17 6.11
CA GLU A 144 4.30 19.47 6.71
C GLU A 144 3.45 19.36 7.98
N LEU A 145 2.77 18.22 8.19
CA LEU A 145 2.00 17.94 9.39
C LEU A 145 2.86 17.33 10.51
N CYS A 146 4.14 17.07 10.25
CA CYS A 146 5.08 16.58 11.23
C CYS A 146 5.39 17.68 12.25
N LEU A 147 4.78 17.63 13.43
CA LEU A 147 5.00 18.59 14.52
C LEU A 147 6.43 18.44 15.06
N GLY A 148 7.33 19.27 14.52
CA GLY A 148 8.75 19.30 14.89
C GLY A 148 9.56 20.38 14.18
N SER A 149 8.90 21.45 13.72
CA SER A 149 9.55 22.63 13.14
C SER A 149 8.99 23.89 13.78
N ASN A 150 9.29 24.06 15.07
CA ASN A 150 9.57 25.33 15.73
C ASN A 150 10.55 25.05 16.86
#